data_AF-A0A250JLM5-F1
#
_entry.id   AF-A0A250JLM5-F1
#
_cell.length_a   1.000
_cell.length_b   1.000
_cell.length_c   1.000
_cell.angle_alpha   90.00
_cell.angle_beta   90.00
_cell.angle_gamma   90.00
#
_symmetry.space_group_name_H-M   'P 1'
#
loop_
_entity.id
_entity.type
_entity.pdbx_description
1 polymer ?
#
loop_
_entity_poly.entity_id
_entity_poly.type
_entity_poly.pdbx_seq_one_letter_code
_entity_poly.pdbx_strand_id
1 'polypeptide(L)'
;MRTPRWRNRGARYARCGRSHLASSACPPASEQVPSIASLPREIRQEHLRKAFHVQSQSRVAFQRILCAKVPHQWICSPCVETPQLGPYCARGQRRSLGGLLAERTPCQGLCMERTYKMAVSSPPAWEWDVYSAWVEKEYSDLLRSGASKDEGNVQKFLEQHPCLVPGLHYSNKVPYPGALISQPRLSGVGLKVPDFLWIGFDSATIYPVFIEIETPHKSWYTSAGRMHSEFTGAYHQLKEWSAWFGNPTNRHAFFEAFRIPSELLRDRRCQPKFILVHGARAEIEAHRELNPVRAEYNTPDIDVATFDRLVPDHSAHGLWCVKNDGRDYHAISLPPTFKIGPFNAGDVSVYRGREDAINGNALLGPERKAFLIERLEYWDRWVKDGRGGWKYSGDWE
;
A
#
# COMPACT_ATOMS: atom_id res chain seq x y z
N MET A 1 -1.54 36.62 44.63
CA MET A 1 -1.41 35.24 44.11
C MET A 1 -2.79 34.60 44.08
N ARG A 2 -3.39 34.54 42.88
CA ARG A 2 -4.72 33.97 42.64
C ARG A 2 -4.59 32.97 41.50
N THR A 3 -4.88 31.71 41.77
CA THR A 3 -4.95 30.62 40.80
C THR A 3 -6.25 30.72 39.99
N PRO A 4 -6.23 30.51 38.66
CA PRO A 4 -7.47 30.36 37.89
C PRO A 4 -7.91 28.90 37.84
N ARG A 5 -9.17 28.68 38.24
CA ARG A 5 -9.95 27.44 38.03
C ARG A 5 -10.18 27.20 36.54
N TRP A 6 -9.70 26.09 36.01
CA TRP A 6 -10.10 25.58 34.70
C TRP A 6 -11.43 24.81 34.83
N ARG A 7 -12.44 25.24 34.08
CA ARG A 7 -13.74 24.56 33.98
C ARG A 7 -13.68 23.49 32.89
N ASN A 8 -13.78 22.23 33.32
CA ASN A 8 -14.18 21.10 32.48
C ASN A 8 -15.58 21.34 31.90
N ARG A 9 -15.74 21.25 30.57
CA ARG A 9 -17.04 20.99 29.96
C ARG A 9 -17.03 19.55 29.44
N GLY A 10 -17.71 18.70 30.19
CA GLY A 10 -17.95 17.31 29.86
C GLY A 10 -18.97 17.15 28.74
N ALA A 11 -18.83 15.99 28.10
CA ALA A 11 -19.76 15.36 27.18
C ALA A 11 -21.20 15.34 27.72
N ARG A 12 -22.17 15.49 26.81
CA ARG A 12 -23.56 15.11 27.06
C ARG A 12 -23.99 14.08 26.03
N TYR A 13 -24.19 12.86 26.53
CA TYR A 13 -25.08 11.87 25.96
C TYR A 13 -26.52 12.39 26.02
N ALA A 14 -27.29 12.19 24.96
CA ALA A 14 -28.74 12.27 24.98
C ALA A 14 -29.33 11.00 24.35
N ARG A 15 -30.13 10.29 25.15
CA ARG A 15 -31.06 9.21 24.76
C ARG A 15 -32.46 9.79 24.56
N CYS A 16 -33.16 9.29 23.54
CA CYS A 16 -34.62 9.12 23.33
C CYS A 16 -34.96 9.48 21.87
N GLY A 17 -35.79 8.75 21.12
CA GLY A 17 -36.66 7.63 21.43
C GLY A 17 -37.30 7.11 20.12
N ARG A 18 -37.96 5.95 20.21
CA ARG A 18 -38.82 5.27 19.20
C ARG A 18 -39.82 6.27 18.57
N SER A 19 -40.34 6.14 17.36
CA SER A 19 -40.83 5.00 16.56
C SER A 19 -41.20 5.49 15.16
N HIS A 20 -41.06 4.67 14.11
CA HIS A 20 -42.14 4.36 13.14
C HIS A 20 -41.63 3.37 12.09
N LEU A 21 -42.36 2.25 12.00
CA LEU A 21 -42.28 1.26 10.92
C LEU A 21 -42.86 1.87 9.64
N ALA A 22 -42.10 1.85 8.57
CA ALA A 22 -42.62 1.88 7.20
C ALA A 22 -41.72 1.01 6.33
N SER A 23 -42.31 -0.06 5.79
CA SER A 23 -41.74 -0.95 4.80
C SER A 23 -41.45 -0.18 3.51
N SER A 24 -40.20 -0.22 3.02
CA SER A 24 -39.89 0.13 1.64
C SER A 24 -39.04 -0.97 1.01
N ALA A 25 -39.57 -1.51 -0.08
CA ALA A 25 -39.06 -2.64 -0.83
C ALA A 25 -37.62 -2.45 -1.36
N CYS A 26 -36.88 -3.55 -1.42
CA CYS A 26 -35.62 -3.66 -2.16
C CYS A 26 -35.82 -3.38 -3.66
N PRO A 27 -34.92 -2.65 -4.33
CA PRO A 27 -34.85 -2.67 -5.79
C PRO A 27 -34.20 -3.97 -6.28
N PRO A 28 -34.57 -4.47 -7.46
CA PRO A 28 -34.00 -5.70 -8.00
C PRO A 28 -32.56 -5.49 -8.47
N ALA A 29 -31.71 -6.46 -8.15
CA ALA A 29 -30.37 -6.59 -8.67
C ALA A 29 -30.40 -7.12 -10.11
N SER A 30 -30.03 -6.29 -11.09
CA SER A 30 -29.40 -6.72 -12.35
C SER A 30 -28.99 -5.50 -13.19
N GLU A 31 -27.81 -4.94 -12.93
CA GLU A 31 -27.08 -4.20 -13.95
C GLU A 31 -25.80 -4.98 -14.24
N GLN A 32 -25.72 -5.54 -15.45
CA GLN A 32 -24.55 -6.22 -15.97
C GLN A 32 -23.44 -5.18 -16.17
N VAL A 33 -22.24 -5.50 -15.67
CA VAL A 33 -21.03 -4.71 -15.92
C VAL A 33 -20.72 -4.76 -17.42
N PRO A 34 -20.59 -3.62 -18.13
CA PRO A 34 -20.30 -3.62 -19.56
C PRO A 34 -18.88 -4.12 -19.85
N SER A 35 -18.77 -5.04 -20.80
CA SER A 35 -17.50 -5.54 -21.34
C SER A 35 -16.72 -4.42 -22.05
N ILE A 36 -15.39 -4.43 -21.96
CA ILE A 36 -14.48 -3.50 -22.70
C ILE A 36 -14.78 -3.48 -24.21
N ALA A 37 -15.38 -4.53 -24.76
CA ALA A 37 -15.81 -4.59 -26.16
C ALA A 37 -16.92 -3.60 -26.53
N SER A 38 -17.71 -3.11 -25.55
CA SER A 38 -18.85 -2.22 -25.77
C SER A 38 -18.51 -0.72 -25.71
N LEU A 39 -17.25 -0.35 -25.47
CA LEU A 39 -16.84 1.06 -25.45
C LEU A 39 -16.66 1.64 -26.87
N PRO A 40 -17.02 2.92 -27.09
CA PRO A 40 -16.72 3.65 -28.32
C PRO A 40 -15.25 3.55 -28.74
N ARG A 41 -15.01 3.47 -30.05
CA ARG A 41 -13.68 3.18 -30.62
C ARG A 41 -12.66 4.26 -30.28
N GLU A 42 -13.11 5.52 -30.12
CA GLU A 42 -12.26 6.65 -29.76
C GLU A 42 -11.69 6.50 -28.34
N ILE A 43 -12.50 6.03 -27.37
CA ILE A 43 -12.08 5.81 -25.97
C ILE A 43 -11.07 4.68 -25.88
N ARG A 44 -11.26 3.60 -26.65
CA ARG A 44 -10.29 2.49 -26.74
C ARG A 44 -8.94 2.93 -27.29
N GLN A 45 -8.92 3.80 -28.30
CA GLN A 45 -7.67 4.29 -28.88
C GLN A 45 -6.92 5.27 -27.98
N GLU A 46 -7.64 6.08 -27.20
CA GLU A 46 -7.00 7.00 -26.26
C GLU A 46 -6.39 6.30 -25.04
N HIS A 47 -7.04 5.24 -24.53
CA HIS A 47 -6.47 4.38 -23.48
C HIS A 47 -5.18 3.68 -23.94
N LEU A 48 -5.17 3.12 -25.16
CA LEU A 48 -3.99 2.49 -25.73
C LEU A 48 -2.83 3.48 -25.93
N ARG A 49 -3.11 4.72 -26.34
CA ARG A 49 -2.09 5.78 -26.49
C ARG A 49 -1.47 6.20 -25.16
N LYS A 50 -2.28 6.31 -24.08
CA LYS A 50 -1.78 6.66 -22.74
C LYS A 50 -0.94 5.54 -22.12
N ALA A 51 -1.32 4.28 -22.31
CA ALA A 51 -0.54 3.12 -21.86
C ALA A 51 0.85 3.03 -22.53
N PHE A 52 0.94 3.31 -23.84
CA PHE A 52 2.21 3.31 -24.57
C PHE A 52 3.16 4.44 -24.13
N HIS A 53 2.62 5.62 -23.77
CA HIS A 53 3.45 6.76 -23.36
C HIS A 53 4.13 6.53 -22.01
N VAL A 54 3.41 5.93 -21.04
CA VAL A 54 3.95 5.55 -19.72
C VAL A 54 5.03 4.46 -19.81
N GLN A 55 4.87 3.50 -20.73
CA GLN A 55 5.87 2.46 -20.97
C GLN A 55 7.15 2.99 -21.62
N SER A 56 7.06 4.00 -22.49
CA SER A 56 8.24 4.60 -23.14
C SER A 56 9.11 5.42 -22.18
N GLN A 57 8.51 6.12 -21.21
CA GLN A 57 9.26 6.90 -20.21
C GLN A 57 10.01 5.98 -19.22
N SER A 58 9.46 4.78 -18.97
CA SER A 58 10.09 3.77 -18.12
C SER A 58 11.29 3.08 -18.77
N ARG A 59 11.31 2.95 -20.12
CA ARG A 59 12.44 2.33 -20.85
C ARG A 59 13.66 3.23 -20.97
N VAL A 60 13.49 4.55 -21.06
CA VAL A 60 14.60 5.50 -21.20
C VAL A 60 15.40 5.64 -19.89
N ALA A 61 14.77 5.43 -18.73
CA ALA A 61 15.45 5.40 -17.43
C ALA A 61 16.30 4.12 -17.21
N PHE A 62 15.97 3.00 -17.87
CA PHE A 62 16.60 1.70 -17.63
C PHE A 62 17.92 1.49 -18.37
N GLN A 63 18.26 2.35 -19.35
CA GLN A 63 19.43 2.15 -20.23
C GLN A 63 20.72 2.83 -19.74
N ARG A 64 20.73 3.41 -18.53
CA ARG A 64 21.89 4.19 -18.00
C ARG A 64 22.58 3.63 -16.75
N ILE A 65 22.22 2.44 -16.26
CA ILE A 65 22.89 1.83 -15.10
C ILE A 65 23.31 0.39 -15.42
N LEU A 66 24.38 0.22 -16.19
CA LEU A 66 25.12 -1.04 -16.26
C LEU A 66 26.59 -0.74 -16.57
N CYS A 67 27.39 -0.57 -15.52
CA CYS A 67 28.84 -0.83 -15.52
C CYS A 67 29.39 -0.67 -14.09
N ALA A 68 29.25 -1.71 -13.27
CA ALA A 68 30.07 -1.89 -12.08
C ALA A 68 30.34 -3.39 -11.89
N LYS A 69 31.62 -3.76 -11.96
CA LYS A 69 32.13 -5.11 -11.76
C LYS A 69 31.85 -5.58 -10.33
N VAL A 70 31.26 -6.76 -10.18
CA VAL A 70 31.28 -7.54 -8.92
C VAL A 70 31.85 -8.93 -9.23
N PRO A 71 32.87 -9.41 -8.52
CA PRO A 71 33.40 -10.76 -8.72
C PRO A 71 32.66 -11.78 -7.83
N HIS A 72 32.34 -12.93 -8.43
CA HIS A 72 31.92 -14.20 -7.82
C HIS A 72 30.54 -14.28 -7.14
N GLN A 73 29.51 -14.60 -7.94
CA GLN A 73 28.44 -15.52 -7.55
C GLN A 73 28.19 -16.50 -8.69
N TRP A 74 28.42 -17.79 -8.44
CA TRP A 74 28.08 -18.84 -9.39
C TRP A 74 26.56 -19.03 -9.38
N ILE A 75 25.91 -18.70 -10.48
CA ILE A 75 24.53 -19.08 -10.74
C ILE A 75 24.57 -20.50 -11.32
N CYS A 76 24.12 -21.49 -10.56
CA CYS A 76 23.79 -22.80 -11.12
C CYS A 76 22.42 -22.69 -11.80
N SER A 77 22.41 -22.76 -13.13
CA SER A 77 21.17 -23.00 -13.90
C SER A 77 20.64 -24.42 -13.61
N PRO A 78 19.31 -24.63 -13.61
CA PRO A 78 18.76 -25.96 -13.41
C PRO A 78 19.14 -26.90 -14.57
N CYS A 79 19.47 -28.14 -14.23
CA CYS A 79 19.51 -29.24 -15.18
C CYS A 79 18.08 -29.47 -15.69
N VAL A 80 17.79 -29.02 -16.90
CA VAL A 80 16.62 -29.48 -17.64
C VAL A 80 16.99 -30.85 -18.21
N GLU A 81 16.34 -31.91 -17.72
CA GLU A 81 16.42 -33.22 -18.36
C GLU A 81 15.70 -33.15 -19.72
N THR A 82 16.47 -32.97 -20.80
CA THR A 82 16.01 -33.30 -22.15
C THR A 82 16.32 -34.78 -22.41
N PRO A 83 15.35 -35.62 -22.84
CA PRO A 83 15.53 -37.07 -22.92
C PRO A 83 16.49 -37.58 -24.03
N GLN A 84 17.28 -36.72 -24.68
CA GLN A 84 18.05 -37.13 -25.87
C GLN A 84 19.50 -36.64 -25.96
N LEU A 85 20.05 -36.00 -24.93
CA LEU A 85 21.48 -35.67 -24.92
C LEU A 85 22.07 -35.93 -23.53
N GLY A 86 23.03 -36.85 -23.46
CA GLY A 86 23.76 -37.18 -22.23
C GLY A 86 24.47 -35.97 -21.60
N PRO A 87 24.90 -36.07 -20.33
CA PRO A 87 25.32 -34.92 -19.55
C PRO A 87 26.60 -34.27 -20.10
N TYR A 88 26.47 -33.06 -20.63
CA TYR A 88 27.60 -32.21 -21.00
C TYR A 88 28.13 -31.49 -19.76
N CYS A 89 29.16 -32.06 -19.14
CA CYS A 89 29.92 -31.39 -18.08
C CYS A 89 30.95 -30.45 -18.73
N ALA A 90 30.88 -29.14 -18.44
CA ALA A 90 31.85 -28.17 -18.94
C ALA A 90 33.28 -28.54 -18.49
N ARG A 91 34.17 -28.80 -19.46
CA ARG A 91 35.57 -29.14 -19.21
C ARG A 91 36.35 -27.90 -18.78
N GLY A 92 36.51 -27.71 -17.47
CA GLY A 92 37.61 -26.92 -16.91
C GLY A 92 38.94 -27.67 -17.09
N GLN A 93 39.96 -27.00 -17.59
CA GLN A 93 41.29 -27.54 -17.85
C GLN A 93 41.92 -28.19 -16.60
N ARG A 94 42.38 -29.43 -16.76
CA ARG A 94 43.20 -30.15 -15.79
C ARG A 94 44.62 -29.56 -15.72
N ARG A 95 45.08 -29.24 -14.51
CA ARG A 95 46.47 -29.52 -14.12
C ARG A 95 46.47 -30.75 -13.22
N SER A 96 47.19 -31.77 -13.66
CA SER A 96 47.37 -33.04 -12.97
C SER A 96 48.37 -32.91 -11.83
N LEU A 97 47.94 -33.19 -10.61
CA LEU A 97 48.77 -33.75 -9.55
C LEU A 97 47.99 -34.92 -8.95
N GLY A 98 48.67 -36.06 -8.86
CA GLY A 98 48.06 -37.36 -8.64
C GLY A 98 47.57 -37.60 -7.21
N GLY A 99 46.90 -38.73 -7.05
CA GLY A 99 46.64 -39.35 -5.76
C GLY A 99 45.17 -39.33 -5.34
N LEU A 100 44.66 -40.54 -5.10
CA LEU A 100 43.41 -40.91 -4.42
C LEU A 100 42.11 -40.73 -5.22
N LEU A 101 41.60 -41.89 -5.66
CA LEU A 101 40.19 -42.12 -6.00
C LEU A 101 39.34 -41.88 -4.74
N ALA A 102 38.99 -40.63 -4.49
CA ALA A 102 37.89 -40.30 -3.59
C ALA A 102 36.59 -40.64 -4.32
N GLU A 103 35.84 -41.61 -3.79
CA GLU A 103 34.45 -41.84 -4.17
C GLU A 103 33.71 -40.50 -4.16
N ARG A 104 33.12 -40.14 -5.30
CA ARG A 104 32.28 -38.96 -5.39
C ARG A 104 31.05 -39.21 -4.55
N THR A 105 31.07 -38.74 -3.30
CA THR A 105 29.85 -38.55 -2.53
C THR A 105 28.91 -37.71 -3.41
N PRO A 106 27.71 -38.20 -3.76
CA PRO A 106 26.75 -37.38 -4.48
C PRO A 106 26.58 -36.10 -3.67
N CYS A 107 26.67 -34.94 -4.31
CA CYS A 107 26.12 -33.74 -3.71
C CYS A 107 24.65 -34.05 -3.43
N GLN A 108 24.32 -34.41 -2.18
CA GLN A 108 22.98 -34.29 -1.62
C GLN A 108 22.70 -32.80 -1.52
N GLY A 109 22.63 -32.13 -2.68
CA GLY A 109 22.05 -30.82 -2.78
C GLY A 109 20.63 -30.99 -2.29
N LEU A 110 20.31 -30.35 -1.17
CA LEU A 110 18.94 -30.18 -0.69
C LEU A 110 18.13 -29.60 -1.85
N CYS A 111 17.48 -30.48 -2.61
CA CYS A 111 16.55 -30.07 -3.65
C CYS A 111 15.38 -29.48 -2.88
N MET A 112 15.30 -28.14 -2.83
CA MET A 112 14.20 -27.49 -2.12
C MET A 112 12.91 -27.75 -2.89
N GLU A 113 12.06 -28.60 -2.33
CA GLU A 113 10.77 -28.92 -2.90
C GLU A 113 9.75 -27.80 -2.66
N ARG A 114 8.71 -27.79 -3.48
CA ARG A 114 7.55 -26.93 -3.31
C ARG A 114 6.70 -27.46 -2.15
N THR A 115 6.53 -26.65 -1.11
CA THR A 115 5.82 -27.06 0.13
C THR A 115 4.36 -26.62 0.19
N TYR A 116 3.84 -25.99 -0.87
CA TYR A 116 2.48 -25.47 -0.96
C TYR A 116 1.73 -25.93 -2.21
N LYS A 117 0.40 -25.88 -2.15
CA LYS A 117 -0.54 -26.23 -3.22
C LYS A 117 -1.29 -24.98 -3.67
N MET A 118 -1.40 -24.76 -4.98
CA MET A 118 -2.33 -23.76 -5.54
C MET A 118 -3.75 -24.31 -5.57
N ALA A 119 -4.72 -23.41 -5.67
CA ALA A 119 -6.07 -23.81 -6.04
C ALA A 119 -6.08 -24.35 -7.49
N VAL A 120 -6.89 -25.38 -7.74
CA VAL A 120 -7.08 -25.93 -9.10
C VAL A 120 -7.92 -24.97 -9.96
N SER A 121 -8.84 -24.26 -9.32
CA SER A 121 -9.67 -23.21 -9.91
C SER A 121 -9.92 -22.16 -8.84
N SER A 122 -9.77 -20.88 -9.20
CA SER A 122 -10.11 -19.76 -8.34
C SER A 122 -11.13 -18.85 -9.05
N PRO A 123 -12.18 -18.37 -8.35
CA PRO A 123 -12.99 -17.27 -8.84
C PRO A 123 -12.07 -16.08 -9.11
N PRO A 124 -12.10 -15.43 -10.28
CA PRO A 124 -11.10 -14.43 -10.64
C PRO A 124 -11.20 -13.19 -9.74
N ALA A 125 -10.04 -12.62 -9.38
CA ALA A 125 -9.97 -11.27 -8.86
C ALA A 125 -10.33 -10.26 -9.96
N TRP A 126 -10.63 -9.01 -9.60
CA TRP A 126 -10.76 -7.96 -10.60
C TRP A 126 -9.43 -7.74 -11.32
N GLU A 127 -9.50 -7.48 -12.62
CA GLU A 127 -8.34 -7.03 -13.40
C GLU A 127 -8.03 -5.56 -13.06
N TRP A 128 -6.74 -5.22 -12.99
CA TRP A 128 -6.30 -3.89 -12.54
C TRP A 128 -6.88 -2.76 -13.40
N ASP A 129 -6.85 -2.90 -14.73
CA ASP A 129 -7.32 -1.84 -15.63
C ASP A 129 -8.82 -1.55 -15.44
N VAL A 130 -9.60 -2.58 -15.10
CA VAL A 130 -11.03 -2.44 -14.80
C VAL A 130 -11.22 -1.73 -13.46
N TYR A 131 -10.51 -2.19 -12.43
CA TYR A 131 -10.61 -1.62 -11.09
C TYR A 131 -10.10 -0.17 -11.02
N SER A 132 -8.97 0.14 -11.64
CA SER A 132 -8.37 1.48 -11.64
C SER A 132 -9.26 2.50 -12.34
N ALA A 133 -9.83 2.15 -13.49
CA ALA A 133 -10.80 3.01 -14.18
C ALA A 133 -12.07 3.22 -13.36
N TRP A 134 -12.58 2.17 -12.70
CA TRP A 134 -13.74 2.26 -11.84
C TRP A 134 -13.46 3.17 -10.62
N VAL A 135 -12.37 2.93 -9.89
CA VAL A 135 -12.07 3.67 -8.65
C VAL A 135 -11.71 5.13 -8.94
N GLU A 136 -11.06 5.44 -10.06
CA GLU A 136 -10.79 6.82 -10.48
C GLU A 136 -12.09 7.59 -10.72
N LYS A 137 -13.06 6.95 -11.39
CA LYS A 137 -14.39 7.54 -11.59
C LYS A 137 -15.09 7.78 -10.26
N GLU A 138 -15.20 6.76 -9.40
CA GLU A 138 -15.90 6.88 -8.11
C GLU A 138 -15.25 7.92 -7.19
N TYR A 139 -13.91 7.98 -7.19
CA TYR A 139 -13.19 9.01 -6.46
C TYR A 139 -13.49 10.41 -6.99
N SER A 140 -13.49 10.58 -8.31
CA SER A 140 -13.83 11.85 -8.95
C SER A 140 -15.25 12.31 -8.62
N ASP A 141 -16.21 11.37 -8.62
CA ASP A 141 -17.61 11.64 -8.26
C ASP A 141 -17.74 12.01 -6.77
N LEU A 142 -17.00 11.33 -5.88
CA LEU A 142 -16.93 11.70 -4.46
C LEU A 142 -16.42 13.14 -4.27
N LEU A 143 -15.30 13.50 -4.92
CA LEU A 143 -14.72 14.84 -4.80
C LEU A 143 -15.69 15.95 -5.28
N ARG A 144 -16.46 15.70 -6.35
CA ARG A 144 -17.46 16.66 -6.86
C ARG A 144 -18.73 16.72 -6.01
N SER A 145 -19.02 15.67 -5.25
CA SER A 145 -20.21 15.61 -4.40
C SER A 145 -20.07 16.49 -3.16
N GLY A 146 -21.21 16.85 -2.55
CA GLY A 146 -21.21 17.50 -1.23
C GLY A 146 -20.71 16.59 -0.09
N ALA A 147 -20.60 15.28 -0.31
CA ALA A 147 -20.20 14.32 0.72
C ALA A 147 -18.72 14.45 1.10
N SER A 148 -17.86 14.95 0.20
CA SER A 148 -16.44 15.18 0.45
C SER A 148 -16.15 16.39 1.35
N LYS A 149 -17.18 17.15 1.76
CA LYS A 149 -17.06 18.15 2.84
C LYS A 149 -16.84 17.52 4.20
N ASP A 150 -17.29 16.28 4.38
CA ASP A 150 -17.00 15.48 5.56
C ASP A 150 -15.74 14.65 5.28
N GLU A 151 -14.66 15.03 5.97
CA GLU A 151 -13.37 14.36 5.92
C GLU A 151 -13.49 12.86 6.20
N GLY A 152 -14.43 12.44 7.07
CA GLY A 152 -14.65 11.04 7.40
C GLY A 152 -15.12 10.20 6.20
N ASN A 153 -15.85 10.80 5.26
CA ASN A 153 -16.24 10.11 4.03
C ASN A 153 -15.05 9.90 3.10
N VAL A 154 -14.15 10.90 3.02
CA VAL A 154 -12.93 10.81 2.21
C VAL A 154 -11.97 9.80 2.83
N GLN A 155 -11.75 9.86 4.14
CA GLN A 155 -10.98 8.89 4.91
C GLN A 155 -11.46 7.47 4.64
N LYS A 156 -12.76 7.21 4.80
CA LYS A 156 -13.34 5.87 4.60
C LYS A 156 -13.16 5.38 3.17
N PHE A 157 -13.31 6.26 2.18
CA PHE A 157 -13.09 5.89 0.78
C PHE A 157 -11.62 5.52 0.52
N LEU A 158 -10.67 6.30 1.05
CA LEU A 158 -9.24 6.03 0.93
C LEU A 158 -8.82 4.76 1.70
N GLU A 159 -9.43 4.49 2.85
CA GLU A 159 -9.26 3.22 3.57
C GLU A 159 -9.72 2.03 2.72
N GLN A 160 -10.79 2.16 1.93
CA GLN A 160 -11.27 1.10 1.03
C GLN A 160 -10.40 0.93 -0.22
N HIS A 161 -9.68 1.99 -0.61
CA HIS A 161 -8.91 2.06 -1.85
C HIS A 161 -7.48 2.56 -1.62
N PRO A 162 -6.60 1.76 -0.96
CA PRO A 162 -5.23 2.16 -0.64
C PRO A 162 -4.39 2.63 -1.84
N CYS A 163 -4.75 2.22 -3.06
CA CYS A 163 -4.08 2.67 -4.28
C CYS A 163 -4.20 4.16 -4.57
N LEU A 164 -5.13 4.87 -3.95
CA LEU A 164 -5.24 6.33 -4.07
C LEU A 164 -4.40 7.08 -3.04
N VAL A 165 -3.90 6.39 -2.00
CA VAL A 165 -3.18 7.03 -0.91
C VAL A 165 -1.71 7.27 -1.31
N PRO A 166 -1.22 8.52 -1.28
CA PRO A 166 0.09 8.86 -1.82
C PRO A 166 1.23 8.30 -0.96
N GLY A 167 2.46 8.37 -1.49
CA GLY A 167 3.68 8.08 -0.74
C GLY A 167 4.27 6.69 -0.95
N LEU A 168 3.58 5.79 -1.65
CA LEU A 168 4.11 4.45 -1.93
C LEU A 168 5.38 4.49 -2.81
N HIS A 169 5.54 5.52 -3.64
CA HIS A 169 6.73 5.74 -4.47
C HIS A 169 8.04 5.91 -3.69
N TYR A 170 7.98 6.17 -2.37
CA TYR A 170 9.16 6.15 -1.49
C TYR A 170 9.67 4.72 -1.21
N SER A 171 8.88 3.70 -1.53
CA SER A 171 9.24 2.29 -1.36
C SER A 171 9.58 1.67 -2.71
N ASN A 172 10.63 0.86 -2.77
CA ASN A 172 10.92 0.01 -3.95
C ASN A 172 10.45 -1.44 -3.78
N LYS A 173 9.83 -1.73 -2.64
CA LYS A 173 9.31 -3.04 -2.22
C LYS A 173 7.90 -2.86 -1.66
N VAL A 174 7.22 -3.99 -1.44
CA VAL A 174 5.98 -4.02 -0.66
C VAL A 174 6.24 -3.35 0.70
N PRO A 175 5.47 -2.32 1.08
CA PRO A 175 5.66 -1.61 2.34
C PRO A 175 5.39 -2.57 3.49
N TYR A 176 6.08 -2.43 4.62
CA TYR A 176 5.78 -3.19 5.82
C TYR A 176 4.49 -2.67 6.47
N PRO A 177 3.58 -3.53 6.98
CA PRO A 177 3.63 -5.00 7.07
C PRO A 177 3.03 -5.73 5.85
N GLY A 178 2.91 -5.05 4.71
CA GLY A 178 2.17 -5.50 3.53
C GLY A 178 0.83 -4.77 3.37
N ALA A 179 0.67 -3.60 3.98
CA ALA A 179 -0.60 -2.87 4.07
C ALA A 179 -0.40 -1.36 4.28
N LEU A 180 -1.45 -0.61 3.97
CA LEU A 180 -1.67 0.76 4.40
C LEU A 180 -2.11 0.76 5.86
N ILE A 181 -1.49 1.57 6.70
CA ILE A 181 -1.92 1.70 8.09
C ILE A 181 -2.78 2.96 8.21
N SER A 182 -4.06 2.79 8.55
CA SER A 182 -4.98 3.88 8.84
C SER A 182 -4.88 4.29 10.31
N GLN A 183 -4.93 5.61 10.52
CA GLN A 183 -4.95 6.26 11.81
C GLN A 183 -3.87 5.74 12.79
N PRO A 184 -2.59 5.63 12.36
CA PRO A 184 -1.47 5.13 13.15
C PRO A 184 -1.31 5.91 14.45
N ARG A 185 -1.56 5.26 15.59
CA ARG A 185 -1.37 5.90 16.90
C ARG A 185 0.11 6.07 17.20
N LEU A 186 0.54 7.31 17.37
CA LEU A 186 1.89 7.65 17.84
C LEU A 186 1.91 7.71 19.36
N SER A 187 3.00 7.28 19.98
CA SER A 187 3.14 7.33 21.43
C SER A 187 3.41 8.76 21.91
N GLY A 188 2.54 9.30 22.76
CA GLY A 188 2.73 10.59 23.43
C GLY A 188 1.41 11.31 23.67
N VAL A 189 1.31 12.00 24.79
CA VAL A 189 0.08 12.70 25.19
C VAL A 189 -0.15 13.91 24.29
N GLY A 190 -1.33 14.00 23.69
CA GLY A 190 -1.76 15.18 22.91
C GLY A 190 -1.25 15.24 21.47
N LEU A 191 -0.50 14.22 21.01
CA LEU A 191 -0.13 14.12 19.60
C LEU A 191 -1.36 13.80 18.76
N LYS A 192 -1.54 14.57 17.69
CA LYS A 192 -2.51 14.22 16.66
C LYS A 192 -2.09 12.94 15.95
N VAL A 193 -3.10 12.16 15.57
CA VAL A 193 -2.96 10.88 14.90
C VAL A 193 -2.94 11.17 13.40
N PRO A 194 -1.87 10.80 12.66
CA PRO A 194 -1.87 10.89 11.20
C PRO A 194 -3.04 10.09 10.62
N ASP A 195 -3.56 10.49 9.47
CA ASP A 195 -4.64 9.75 8.81
C ASP A 195 -4.16 8.43 8.23
N PHE A 196 -2.95 8.42 7.66
CA PHE A 196 -2.33 7.22 7.11
C PHE A 196 -0.82 7.16 7.33
N LEU A 197 -0.30 5.93 7.26
CA LEU A 197 1.12 5.63 7.28
C LEU A 197 1.46 4.50 6.30
N TRP A 198 2.46 4.75 5.47
CA TRP A 198 3.24 3.70 4.82
C TRP A 198 4.57 3.50 5.55
N ILE A 199 5.02 2.26 5.68
CA ILE A 199 6.39 1.96 6.11
C ILE A 199 7.12 1.37 4.91
N GLY A 200 7.56 2.24 4.01
CA GLY A 200 8.34 1.88 2.83
C GLY A 200 9.79 1.60 3.17
N PHE A 201 10.52 0.92 2.28
CA PHE A 201 11.95 0.73 2.43
C PHE A 201 12.63 0.37 1.11
N ASP A 202 13.94 0.61 1.06
CA ASP A 202 14.84 0.13 0.02
C ASP A 202 16.00 -0.69 0.61
N SER A 203 17.12 -0.80 -0.11
CA SER A 203 18.30 -1.52 0.38
C SER A 203 19.06 -0.79 1.48
N ALA A 204 18.91 0.53 1.62
CA ALA A 204 19.69 1.39 2.50
C ALA A 204 18.85 2.22 3.48
N THR A 205 17.55 2.36 3.24
CA THR A 205 16.70 3.29 4.00
C THR A 205 15.32 2.70 4.25
N ILE A 206 14.75 3.03 5.42
CA ILE A 206 13.35 2.87 5.76
C ILE A 206 12.70 4.25 5.76
N TYR A 207 11.52 4.32 5.15
CA TYR A 207 10.73 5.53 4.98
C TYR A 207 9.37 5.36 5.68
N PRO A 208 9.24 5.76 6.95
CA PRO A 208 7.94 6.05 7.53
C PRO A 208 7.35 7.28 6.81
N VAL A 209 6.29 7.06 6.03
CA VAL A 209 5.61 8.12 5.27
C VAL A 209 4.29 8.45 5.96
N PHE A 210 4.27 9.55 6.71
CA PHE A 210 3.08 10.03 7.42
C PHE A 210 2.24 10.89 6.48
N ILE A 211 0.94 10.65 6.45
CA ILE A 211 0.03 11.35 5.54
C ILE A 211 -1.09 11.95 6.37
N GLU A 212 -1.29 13.26 6.20
CA GLU A 212 -2.45 14.00 6.66
C GLU A 212 -3.33 14.32 5.44
N ILE A 213 -4.62 14.08 5.56
CA ILE A 213 -5.62 14.52 4.62
C ILE A 213 -6.51 15.56 5.29
N GLU A 214 -6.98 16.50 4.48
CA GLU A 214 -7.95 17.49 4.91
C GLU A 214 -9.24 17.27 4.10
N THR A 215 -9.88 18.33 3.60
CA THR A 215 -10.97 18.17 2.61
C THR A 215 -10.64 18.93 1.34
N PRO A 216 -11.19 18.53 0.18
CA PRO A 216 -11.07 19.31 -1.05
C PRO A 216 -11.73 20.70 -0.94
N HIS A 217 -12.55 20.93 0.09
CA HIS A 217 -13.29 22.18 0.31
C HIS A 217 -12.57 23.16 1.23
N LYS A 218 -11.47 22.76 1.89
CA LYS A 218 -10.65 23.66 2.71
C LYS A 218 -9.80 24.56 1.82
N SER A 219 -9.87 25.87 2.07
CA SER A 219 -9.19 26.88 1.27
C SER A 219 -7.70 26.90 1.52
N TRP A 220 -6.92 27.06 0.46
CA TRP A 220 -5.49 27.34 0.53
C TRP A 220 -5.23 28.79 0.90
N TYR A 221 -6.06 29.71 0.42
CA TYR A 221 -5.84 31.14 0.55
C TYR A 221 -7.00 31.85 1.24
N THR A 222 -6.67 32.93 1.93
CA THR A 222 -7.62 33.95 2.38
C THR A 222 -8.03 34.83 1.19
N SER A 223 -9.14 35.55 1.32
CA SER A 223 -9.55 36.57 0.34
C SER A 223 -8.50 37.67 0.10
N ALA A 224 -7.55 37.84 1.02
CA ALA A 224 -6.42 38.75 0.90
C ALA A 224 -5.18 38.13 0.23
N GLY A 225 -5.27 36.92 -0.33
CA GLY A 225 -4.17 36.25 -1.03
C GLY A 225 -3.06 35.70 -0.11
N ARG A 226 -3.30 35.63 1.21
CA ARG A 226 -2.38 35.00 2.18
C ARG A 226 -2.79 33.55 2.43
N MET A 227 -1.86 32.69 2.86
CA MET A 227 -2.17 31.31 3.26
C MET A 227 -3.28 31.28 4.32
N HIS A 228 -4.24 30.37 4.13
CA HIS A 228 -5.35 30.19 5.05
C HIS A 228 -4.90 29.51 6.34
N SER A 229 -5.58 29.85 7.44
CA SER A 229 -5.23 29.31 8.76
C SER A 229 -5.38 27.79 8.83
N GLU A 230 -6.38 27.22 8.14
CA GLU A 230 -6.58 25.77 8.06
C GLU A 230 -5.38 25.06 7.41
N PHE A 231 -4.92 25.56 6.26
CA PHE A 231 -3.73 25.05 5.60
C PHE A 231 -2.49 25.13 6.51
N THR A 232 -2.24 26.30 7.12
CA THR A 232 -1.08 26.47 8.00
C THR A 232 -1.16 25.58 9.24
N GLY A 233 -2.38 25.35 9.75
CA GLY A 233 -2.63 24.44 10.87
C GLY A 233 -2.29 22.99 10.51
N ALA A 234 -2.80 22.50 9.37
CA ALA A 234 -2.50 21.18 8.84
C ALA A 234 -1.00 20.98 8.60
N TYR A 235 -0.35 21.96 7.97
CA TYR A 235 1.09 21.94 7.73
C TYR A 235 1.90 21.92 9.03
N HIS A 236 1.47 22.66 10.06
CA HIS A 236 2.11 22.64 11.37
C HIS A 236 2.06 21.24 12.01
N GLN A 237 0.97 20.47 11.80
CA GLN A 237 0.90 19.09 12.29
C GLN A 237 2.03 18.22 11.73
N LEU A 238 2.35 18.36 10.44
CA LEU A 238 3.47 17.63 9.84
C LEU A 238 4.80 17.99 10.50
N LYS A 239 4.99 19.27 10.85
CA LYS A 239 6.19 19.72 11.57
C LYS A 239 6.24 19.18 13.00
N GLU A 240 5.11 19.09 13.68
CA GLU A 240 5.02 18.46 15.01
C GLU A 240 5.42 16.98 14.94
N TRP A 241 4.94 16.22 13.95
CA TRP A 241 5.35 14.83 13.77
C TRP A 241 6.82 14.70 13.37
N SER A 242 7.33 15.59 12.53
CA SER A 242 8.75 15.63 12.18
C SER A 242 9.63 15.85 13.41
N ALA A 243 9.28 16.83 14.26
CA ALA A 243 9.96 17.08 15.53
C ALA A 243 9.83 15.90 16.49
N TRP A 244 8.64 15.30 16.58
CA TRP A 244 8.39 14.13 17.42
C TRP A 244 9.25 12.93 16.99
N PHE A 245 9.29 12.62 15.70
CA PHE A 245 10.03 11.49 15.14
C PHE A 245 11.55 11.71 15.15
N GLY A 246 12.00 12.98 15.13
CA GLY A 246 13.39 13.35 15.29
C GLY A 246 13.99 12.98 16.66
N ASN A 247 13.14 12.78 17.67
CA ASN A 247 13.56 12.29 18.98
C ASN A 247 13.87 10.77 18.93
N PRO A 248 15.11 10.34 19.28
CA PRO A 248 15.49 8.92 19.22
C PRO A 248 14.61 7.98 20.05
N THR A 249 14.12 8.43 21.21
CA THR A 249 13.25 7.65 22.10
C THR A 249 11.89 7.40 21.45
N ASN A 250 11.30 8.43 20.86
CA ASN A 250 10.02 8.31 20.15
C ASN A 250 10.15 7.43 18.92
N ARG A 251 11.25 7.57 18.18
CA ARG A 251 11.55 6.71 17.03
C ARG A 251 11.68 5.25 17.42
N HIS A 252 12.32 4.95 18.56
CA HIS A 252 12.38 3.58 19.07
C HIS A 252 10.99 3.07 19.47
N ALA A 253 10.20 3.88 20.18
CA ALA A 253 8.82 3.53 20.54
C ALA A 253 7.93 3.27 19.30
N PHE A 254 8.14 4.04 18.22
CA PHE A 254 7.50 3.80 16.93
C PHE A 254 7.87 2.42 16.37
N PHE A 255 9.16 2.07 16.31
CA PHE A 255 9.59 0.77 15.77
C PHE A 255 9.00 -0.41 16.55
N GLU A 256 8.93 -0.30 17.88
CA GLU A 256 8.30 -1.31 18.74
C GLU A 256 6.79 -1.41 18.51
N ALA A 257 6.07 -0.28 18.52
CA ALA A 257 4.60 -0.26 18.36
C ALA A 257 4.14 -0.81 17.01
N PHE A 258 4.90 -0.52 15.95
CA PHE A 258 4.65 -1.04 14.60
C PHE A 258 5.36 -2.38 14.35
N ARG A 259 6.09 -2.93 15.32
CA ARG A 259 6.77 -4.25 15.23
C ARG A 259 7.69 -4.39 14.02
N ILE A 260 8.35 -3.30 13.64
CA ILE A 260 9.26 -3.30 12.50
C ILE A 260 10.43 -4.27 12.81
N PRO A 261 10.67 -5.30 11.99
CA PRO A 261 11.69 -6.31 12.27
C PRO A 261 13.08 -5.69 12.45
N SER A 262 13.83 -6.19 13.43
CA SER A 262 15.18 -5.70 13.73
C SER A 262 16.15 -5.83 12.55
N GLU A 263 15.92 -6.82 11.69
CA GLU A 263 16.62 -7.07 10.44
C GLU A 263 16.36 -5.96 9.41
N LEU A 264 15.19 -5.33 9.45
CA LEU A 264 14.94 -4.15 8.65
C LEU A 264 15.78 -2.97 9.15
N LEU A 265 15.85 -2.79 10.47
CA LEU A 265 16.45 -1.63 11.13
C LEU A 265 17.99 -1.65 11.17
N ARG A 266 18.62 -2.84 11.24
CA ARG A 266 20.06 -2.99 11.53
C ARG A 266 20.97 -2.24 10.57
N ASP A 267 20.67 -2.34 9.28
CA ASP A 267 21.56 -1.86 8.20
C ASP A 267 20.94 -0.72 7.39
N ARG A 268 19.82 -0.16 7.86
CA ARG A 268 19.10 0.91 7.15
C ARG A 268 19.05 2.18 7.96
N ARG A 269 19.22 3.30 7.25
CA ARG A 269 18.88 4.62 7.79
C ARG A 269 17.37 4.73 7.91
N CYS A 270 16.90 5.55 8.83
CA CYS A 270 15.50 5.90 8.91
C CYS A 270 15.34 7.35 8.46
N GLN A 271 14.57 7.58 7.40
CA GLN A 271 14.28 8.92 6.88
C GLN A 271 12.77 9.09 6.75
N PRO A 272 12.11 9.75 7.71
CA PRO A 272 10.67 9.98 7.63
C PRO A 272 10.31 10.92 6.49
N LYS A 273 9.14 10.71 5.90
CA LYS A 273 8.53 11.58 4.89
C LYS A 273 7.14 11.97 5.36
N PHE A 274 6.68 13.14 4.93
CA PHE A 274 5.39 13.69 5.32
C PHE A 274 4.65 14.18 4.08
N ILE A 275 3.36 13.87 4.00
CA ILE A 275 2.52 14.28 2.88
C ILE A 275 1.28 14.96 3.44
N LEU A 276 0.97 16.16 2.93
CA LEU A 276 -0.29 16.84 3.17
C LEU A 276 -1.13 16.84 1.90
N VAL A 277 -2.35 16.30 1.98
CA VAL A 277 -3.36 16.42 0.91
C VAL A 277 -4.42 17.44 1.34
N HIS A 278 -4.42 18.61 0.69
CA HIS A 278 -5.25 19.74 1.09
C HIS A 278 -5.93 20.41 -0.11
N GLY A 279 -7.22 20.72 0.02
CA GLY A 279 -7.98 21.54 -0.93
C GLY A 279 -8.05 20.99 -2.35
N ALA A 280 -8.67 21.78 -3.23
CA ALA A 280 -8.89 21.44 -4.62
C ALA A 280 -7.89 22.13 -5.56
N ARG A 281 -7.60 21.49 -6.69
CA ARG A 281 -6.75 22.05 -7.77
C ARG A 281 -7.36 23.33 -8.36
N ALA A 282 -8.68 23.43 -8.43
CA ALA A 282 -9.36 24.58 -9.03
C ALA A 282 -9.00 25.91 -8.33
N GLU A 283 -8.84 25.92 -7.00
CA GLU A 283 -8.41 27.11 -6.27
C GLU A 283 -6.96 27.51 -6.63
N ILE A 284 -6.07 26.52 -6.76
CA ILE A 284 -4.68 26.74 -7.18
C ILE A 284 -4.62 27.30 -8.60
N GLU A 285 -5.49 26.84 -9.50
CA GLU A 285 -5.57 27.33 -10.87
C GLU A 285 -6.16 28.73 -10.98
N ALA A 286 -7.06 29.11 -10.06
CA ALA A 286 -7.58 30.47 -9.96
C ALA A 286 -6.55 31.47 -9.40
N HIS A 287 -5.62 30.99 -8.57
CA HIS A 287 -4.58 31.79 -7.89
C HIS A 287 -3.16 31.39 -8.31
N ARG A 288 -2.91 31.27 -9.62
CA ARG A 288 -1.61 30.78 -10.15
C ARG A 288 -0.43 31.66 -9.75
N GLU A 289 -0.66 32.95 -9.52
CA GLU A 289 0.30 33.93 -9.05
C GLU A 289 0.90 33.57 -7.67
N LEU A 290 0.17 32.79 -6.86
CA LEU A 290 0.62 32.36 -5.53
C LEU A 290 1.40 31.03 -5.54
N ASN A 291 1.57 30.40 -6.72
CA ASN A 291 2.31 29.14 -6.84
C ASN A 291 3.76 29.20 -6.33
N PRO A 292 4.54 30.28 -6.52
CA PRO A 292 5.88 30.37 -5.93
C PRO A 292 5.85 30.22 -4.41
N VAL A 293 4.93 30.93 -3.73
CA VAL A 293 4.75 30.84 -2.27
C VAL A 293 4.32 29.43 -1.86
N ARG A 294 3.44 28.78 -2.63
CA ARG A 294 3.04 27.39 -2.38
C ARG A 294 4.20 26.41 -2.53
N ALA A 295 5.10 26.64 -3.49
CA ALA A 295 6.24 25.78 -3.73
C ALA A 295 7.17 25.71 -2.50
N GLU A 296 7.31 26.81 -1.75
CA GLU A 296 8.11 26.88 -0.51
C GLU A 296 7.64 25.91 0.60
N TYR A 297 6.37 25.46 0.56
CA TYR A 297 5.87 24.47 1.53
C TYR A 297 6.30 23.05 1.19
N ASN A 298 6.74 22.79 -0.04
CA ASN A 298 7.38 21.53 -0.40
C ASN A 298 8.84 21.60 0.03
N THR A 299 9.26 20.64 0.83
CA THR A 299 10.64 20.52 1.31
C THR A 299 11.14 19.11 1.00
N PRO A 300 12.45 18.81 1.12
CA PRO A 300 12.95 17.47 0.81
C PRO A 300 12.25 16.32 1.55
N ASP A 301 11.63 16.58 2.70
CA ASP A 301 10.91 15.58 3.49
C ASP A 301 9.39 15.84 3.59
N ILE A 302 8.86 16.91 2.98
CA ILE A 302 7.43 17.25 3.01
C ILE A 302 6.92 17.51 1.60
N ASP A 303 5.93 16.72 1.18
CA ASP A 303 5.17 16.94 -0.04
C ASP A 303 3.79 17.52 0.27
N VAL A 304 3.34 18.47 -0.56
CA VAL A 304 2.01 19.05 -0.45
C VAL A 304 1.27 18.91 -1.78
N ALA A 305 0.12 18.25 -1.73
CA ALA A 305 -0.71 17.94 -2.88
C ALA A 305 -2.17 18.38 -2.67
N THR A 306 -2.92 18.47 -3.77
CA THR A 306 -4.38 18.64 -3.75
C THR A 306 -5.05 17.29 -3.94
N PHE A 307 -6.33 17.17 -3.56
CA PHE A 307 -7.08 15.92 -3.71
C PHE A 307 -7.14 15.43 -5.17
N ASP A 308 -7.22 16.34 -6.14
CA ASP A 308 -7.24 16.01 -7.58
C ASP A 308 -5.91 15.42 -8.10
N ARG A 309 -4.84 15.40 -7.30
CA ARG A 309 -3.58 14.75 -7.68
C ARG A 309 -3.52 13.28 -7.29
N LEU A 310 -4.44 12.81 -6.46
CA LEU A 310 -4.48 11.40 -6.08
C LEU A 310 -4.97 10.58 -7.27
N VAL A 311 -4.17 9.61 -7.68
CA VAL A 311 -4.45 8.71 -8.80
C VAL A 311 -4.10 7.27 -8.39
N PRO A 312 -4.79 6.25 -8.92
CA PRO A 312 -4.52 4.86 -8.54
C PRO A 312 -3.08 4.43 -8.89
N ASP A 313 -2.30 4.03 -7.89
CA ASP A 313 -0.99 3.43 -8.04
C ASP A 313 -1.10 1.90 -8.16
N HIS A 314 -0.65 1.35 -9.30
CA HIS A 314 -0.63 -0.10 -9.53
C HIS A 314 0.20 -0.85 -8.46
N SER A 315 1.22 -0.22 -7.88
CA SER A 315 2.05 -0.83 -6.84
C SER A 315 1.24 -1.19 -5.59
N ALA A 316 0.08 -0.56 -5.39
CA ALA A 316 -0.85 -0.81 -4.30
C ALA A 316 -2.04 -1.73 -4.66
N HIS A 317 -2.07 -2.32 -5.86
CA HIS A 317 -3.23 -3.07 -6.35
C HIS A 317 -3.67 -4.22 -5.43
N GLY A 318 -2.76 -4.82 -4.66
CA GLY A 318 -3.07 -5.92 -3.75
C GLY A 318 -2.92 -5.56 -2.27
N LEU A 319 -2.74 -4.29 -1.92
CA LEU A 319 -2.43 -3.92 -0.54
C LEU A 319 -3.70 -3.73 0.28
N TRP A 320 -3.70 -4.32 1.48
CA TRP A 320 -4.78 -4.17 2.45
C TRP A 320 -4.72 -2.80 3.12
N CYS A 321 -5.82 -2.38 3.76
CA CYS A 321 -5.80 -1.34 4.77
C CYS A 321 -5.99 -1.96 6.16
N VAL A 322 -5.18 -1.57 7.12
CA VAL A 322 -5.19 -2.08 8.49
C VAL A 322 -5.18 -0.94 9.51
N LYS A 323 -5.71 -1.18 10.72
CA LYS A 323 -5.39 -0.36 11.91
C LYS A 323 -4.35 -1.07 12.75
N ASN A 324 -3.49 -0.29 13.40
CA ASN A 324 -2.58 -0.79 14.43
C ASN A 324 -3.05 -0.28 15.80
N ASP A 325 -3.23 -1.20 16.75
CA ASP A 325 -3.64 -0.88 18.13
C ASP A 325 -2.45 -0.79 19.11
N GLY A 326 -1.23 -0.72 18.58
CA GLY A 326 0.04 -0.77 19.32
C GLY A 326 0.60 -2.18 19.50
N ARG A 327 -0.13 -3.23 19.12
CA ARG A 327 0.32 -4.63 19.25
C ARG A 327 0.03 -5.48 18.01
N ASP A 328 -1.18 -5.35 17.49
CA ASP A 328 -1.71 -6.18 16.42
C ASP A 328 -2.20 -5.30 15.25
N TYR A 329 -2.21 -5.88 14.06
CA TYR A 329 -2.79 -5.28 12.87
C TYR A 329 -4.18 -5.84 12.65
N HIS A 330 -5.19 -4.97 12.54
CA HIS A 330 -6.58 -5.36 12.28
C HIS A 330 -6.96 -4.91 10.89
N ALA A 331 -7.39 -5.85 10.04
CA ALA A 331 -7.85 -5.56 8.70
C ALA A 331 -9.10 -4.66 8.73
N ILE A 332 -9.07 -3.60 7.94
CA ILE A 332 -10.21 -2.72 7.68
C ILE A 332 -10.85 -3.09 6.35
N SER A 333 -10.01 -3.26 5.33
CA SER A 333 -10.43 -3.46 3.95
C SER A 333 -9.34 -4.19 3.15
N LEU A 334 -9.74 -4.67 1.98
CA LEU A 334 -8.85 -5.11 0.91
C LEU A 334 -9.46 -4.69 -0.44
N PRO A 335 -8.64 -4.46 -1.48
CA PRO A 335 -9.15 -4.16 -2.81
C PRO A 335 -9.66 -5.44 -3.51
N PRO A 336 -10.60 -5.34 -4.46
CA PRO A 336 -11.14 -6.49 -5.19
C PRO A 336 -10.13 -7.16 -6.14
N THR A 337 -9.00 -6.50 -6.37
CA THR A 337 -7.83 -6.97 -7.12
C THR A 337 -6.88 -7.84 -6.29
N PHE A 338 -7.12 -7.99 -4.98
CA PHE A 338 -6.26 -8.79 -4.10
C PHE A 338 -6.23 -10.26 -4.52
N LYS A 339 -5.00 -10.78 -4.66
CA LYS A 339 -4.69 -12.20 -4.85
C LYS A 339 -3.79 -12.66 -3.71
N ILE A 340 -4.00 -13.89 -3.23
CA ILE A 340 -3.18 -14.47 -2.17
C ILE A 340 -2.24 -15.53 -2.72
N GLY A 341 -1.00 -15.58 -2.24
CA GLY A 341 -0.01 -16.55 -2.69
C GLY A 341 1.11 -16.73 -1.66
N PRO A 342 2.11 -17.58 -1.95
CA PRO A 342 3.19 -17.89 -1.02
C PRO A 342 4.09 -16.68 -0.69
N PHE A 343 4.03 -15.60 -1.49
CA PHE A 343 4.81 -14.37 -1.30
C PHE A 343 4.19 -13.42 -0.28
N ASN A 344 2.87 -13.27 -0.27
CA ASN A 344 2.18 -12.37 0.67
C ASN A 344 1.47 -13.12 1.81
N ALA A 345 1.44 -14.46 1.80
CA ALA A 345 0.85 -15.26 2.87
C ALA A 345 1.39 -14.90 4.27
N GLY A 346 2.70 -14.68 4.40
CA GLY A 346 3.33 -14.29 5.67
C GLY A 346 2.82 -12.95 6.17
N ASP A 347 2.85 -11.93 5.31
CA ASP A 347 2.37 -10.58 5.60
C ASP A 347 0.88 -10.57 5.98
N VAL A 348 0.05 -11.28 5.22
CA VAL A 348 -1.39 -11.30 5.47
C VAL A 348 -1.74 -12.13 6.71
N SER A 349 -0.95 -13.14 7.07
CA SER A 349 -1.22 -13.98 8.25
C SER A 349 -1.20 -13.23 9.58
N VAL A 350 -0.54 -12.06 9.65
CA VAL A 350 -0.48 -11.27 10.88
C VAL A 350 -1.71 -10.38 11.09
N TYR A 351 -2.61 -10.28 10.11
CA TYR A 351 -3.80 -9.43 10.21
C TYR A 351 -4.94 -10.15 10.94
N ARG A 352 -5.53 -9.49 11.93
CA ARG A 352 -6.78 -9.90 12.59
C ARG A 352 -7.98 -9.36 11.83
N GLY A 353 -9.16 -9.97 11.99
CA GLY A 353 -10.41 -9.47 11.35
C GLY A 353 -10.44 -9.57 9.83
N ARG A 354 -9.61 -10.44 9.22
CA ARG A 354 -9.53 -10.60 7.76
C ARG A 354 -10.85 -11.03 7.12
N GLU A 355 -11.58 -11.93 7.77
CA GLU A 355 -12.88 -12.41 7.31
C GLU A 355 -13.91 -11.28 7.27
N ASP A 356 -13.97 -10.44 8.30
CA ASP A 356 -14.87 -9.28 8.34
C ASP A 356 -14.55 -8.29 7.23
N ALA A 357 -13.27 -8.01 6.97
CA ALA A 357 -12.83 -7.15 5.87
C ALA A 357 -13.22 -7.73 4.49
N ILE A 358 -13.12 -9.05 4.30
CA ILE A 358 -13.57 -9.74 3.07
C ILE A 358 -15.08 -9.65 2.91
N ASN A 359 -15.82 -9.99 3.96
CA ASN A 359 -17.28 -9.98 3.93
C ASN A 359 -17.84 -8.57 3.74
N GLY A 360 -17.18 -7.55 4.31
CA GLY A 360 -17.51 -6.13 4.18
C GLY A 360 -17.20 -5.51 2.81
N ASN A 361 -16.40 -6.16 1.95
CA ASN A 361 -16.11 -5.64 0.62
C ASN A 361 -17.30 -5.84 -0.34
N ALA A 362 -17.94 -4.75 -0.75
CA ALA A 362 -19.10 -4.78 -1.64
C ALA A 362 -18.77 -5.13 -3.11
N LEU A 363 -17.51 -5.01 -3.53
CA LEU A 363 -17.05 -5.27 -4.90
C LEU A 363 -16.68 -6.74 -5.14
N LEU A 364 -16.59 -7.54 -4.06
CA LEU A 364 -16.34 -8.98 -4.14
C LEU A 364 -17.66 -9.75 -4.21
N GLY A 365 -17.76 -10.64 -5.20
CA GLY A 365 -18.87 -11.61 -5.28
C GLY A 365 -18.78 -12.69 -4.18
N PRO A 366 -19.91 -13.37 -3.86
CA PRO A 366 -19.96 -14.35 -2.78
C PRO A 366 -18.97 -15.51 -2.96
N GLU A 367 -18.83 -16.03 -4.18
CA GLU A 367 -17.87 -17.11 -4.48
C GLU A 367 -16.43 -16.68 -4.20
N ARG A 368 -16.07 -15.46 -4.58
CA ARG A 368 -14.73 -14.91 -4.35
C ARG A 368 -14.45 -14.69 -2.87
N LYS A 369 -15.44 -14.23 -2.11
CA LYS A 369 -15.33 -14.08 -0.64
C LYS A 369 -15.06 -15.42 0.02
N ALA A 370 -15.87 -16.43 -0.29
CA ALA A 370 -15.72 -17.78 0.26
C ALA A 370 -14.34 -18.37 -0.07
N PHE A 371 -13.90 -18.23 -1.33
CA PHE A 371 -12.58 -18.68 -1.77
C PHE A 371 -11.43 -18.02 -0.99
N LEU A 372 -11.46 -16.70 -0.80
CA LEU A 372 -10.41 -15.99 -0.07
C LEU A 372 -10.34 -16.41 1.40
N ILE A 373 -11.50 -16.58 2.06
CA ILE A 373 -11.56 -17.04 3.45
C ILE A 373 -10.94 -18.43 3.58
N GLU A 374 -11.34 -19.38 2.73
CA GLU A 374 -10.76 -20.74 2.72
C GLU A 374 -9.25 -20.71 2.46
N ARG A 375 -8.78 -19.91 1.48
CA ARG A 375 -7.35 -19.82 1.17
C ARG A 375 -6.54 -19.19 2.27
N LEU A 376 -7.08 -18.20 2.99
CA LEU A 376 -6.39 -17.62 4.13
C LEU A 376 -6.10 -18.67 5.20
N GLU A 377 -7.08 -19.52 5.53
CA GLU A 377 -6.87 -20.61 6.50
C GLU A 377 -5.81 -21.62 6.05
N TYR A 378 -5.78 -21.93 4.76
CA TYR A 378 -4.72 -22.77 4.19
C TYR A 378 -3.35 -22.11 4.37
N TRP A 379 -3.22 -20.85 3.96
CA TRP A 379 -1.95 -20.14 3.97
C TRP A 379 -1.45 -19.89 5.39
N ASP A 380 -2.34 -19.63 6.35
CA ASP A 380 -2.00 -19.52 7.77
C ASP A 380 -1.38 -20.81 8.31
N ARG A 381 -1.97 -21.98 7.98
CA ARG A 381 -1.40 -23.28 8.35
C ARG A 381 -0.03 -23.48 7.73
N TRP A 382 0.11 -23.16 6.45
CA TRP A 382 1.40 -23.30 5.75
C TRP A 382 2.49 -22.38 6.34
N VAL A 383 2.16 -21.12 6.66
CA VAL A 383 3.07 -20.18 7.33
C VAL A 383 3.46 -20.70 8.72
N LYS A 384 2.48 -21.19 9.49
CA LYS A 384 2.69 -21.72 10.85
C LYS A 384 3.56 -22.98 10.86
N ASP A 385 3.39 -23.85 9.87
CA ASP A 385 4.19 -25.08 9.72
C ASP A 385 5.68 -24.78 9.48
N GLY A 386 6.03 -23.55 9.05
CA GLY A 386 7.42 -23.12 8.87
C GLY A 386 8.19 -23.91 7.82
N ARG A 387 7.49 -24.69 6.98
CA ARG A 387 8.09 -25.54 5.94
C ARG A 387 8.60 -24.68 4.79
N GLY A 388 9.85 -24.24 4.93
CA GLY A 388 10.59 -23.56 3.88
C GLY A 388 10.65 -24.41 2.61
N GLY A 389 10.39 -23.78 1.47
CA GLY A 389 10.38 -24.42 0.16
C GLY A 389 10.54 -23.38 -0.95
N TRP A 390 10.71 -23.85 -2.18
CA TRP A 390 10.84 -22.93 -3.31
C TRP A 390 9.52 -22.24 -3.62
N LYS A 391 9.55 -20.92 -3.83
CA LYS A 391 8.38 -20.07 -4.14
C LYS A 391 8.53 -19.48 -5.53
N TYR A 392 7.50 -19.59 -6.37
CA TYR A 392 7.49 -18.99 -7.71
C TYR A 392 6.76 -17.66 -7.71
N SER A 393 7.39 -16.58 -8.20
CA SER A 393 6.79 -15.22 -8.19
C SER A 393 5.49 -15.10 -9.00
N GLY A 394 5.22 -16.05 -9.89
CA GLY A 394 3.96 -16.16 -10.63
C GLY A 394 2.86 -16.98 -9.95
N ASP A 395 3.15 -17.64 -8.82
CA ASP A 395 2.16 -18.44 -8.11
C ASP A 395 1.23 -17.55 -7.31
N TRP A 396 0.01 -17.36 -7.82
CA TRP A 396 -1.08 -16.65 -7.18
C TRP A 396 -2.33 -17.51 -7.14
N GLU A 397 -2.99 -17.53 -5.98
CA GLU A 397 -4.24 -18.21 -5.59
C GLU A 397 -4.19 -19.73 -5.39
#